data_AF-A0AAC9AP82-F1
#
_entry.id   AF-A0AAC9AP82-F1
#
_cell.length_a   1.000
_cell.length_b   1.000
_cell.length_c   1.000
_cell.angle_alpha   90.00
_cell.angle_beta   90.00
_cell.angle_gamma   90.00
#
_symmetry.space_group_name_H-M   'P 1'
#
loop_
_entity.id
_entity.type
_entity.pdbx_description
1 polymer ?
#
loop_
_entity_poly.entity_id
_entity_poly.type
_entity_poly.pdbx_seq_one_letter_code
_entity_poly.pdbx_strand_id
1 'polypeptide(L)'
;MADHEHRKDDDRLDLPGPRRGSRGPRVQLDSERFGQFAESVARFMGTGKFLVYMTVIVIAWVAWNLIALVKLRWDPYPFILLNLFFSTQASYSAPLILLAQNRQEDRDRVTMAEDRRLTAQSRADMDYLAREVAALRMQMGELATRDYIRSEMRDEMRNELRDELHSLLSELDDQSRREERPHDD
;
A
#
# COMPACT_ATOMS: atom_id res chain seq x y z
N MET A 1 48.52 33.35 20.95
CA MET A 1 47.91 32.53 22.01
C MET A 1 46.46 32.99 22.10
N ALA A 2 45.63 32.44 21.23
CA ALA A 2 44.22 32.78 21.10
C ALA A 2 43.48 31.47 21.31
N ASP A 3 42.73 31.35 22.40
CA ASP A 3 41.75 30.29 22.50
C ASP A 3 40.64 30.59 23.50
N HIS A 4 39.45 30.14 23.08
CA HIS A 4 38.23 29.90 23.84
C HIS A 4 37.69 31.00 24.76
N GLU A 5 36.61 31.66 24.29
CA GLU A 5 35.32 31.72 25.01
C GLU A 5 34.29 32.54 24.22
N HIS A 6 33.41 31.88 23.48
CA HIS A 6 31.97 32.21 23.40
C HIS A 6 31.32 31.38 22.29
N ARG A 7 30.65 30.31 22.70
CA ARG A 7 29.56 29.72 21.92
C ARG A 7 28.46 29.40 22.91
N LYS A 8 27.68 30.42 23.24
CA LYS A 8 26.44 30.26 24.00
C LYS A 8 25.44 29.57 23.07
N ASP A 9 24.88 28.50 23.61
CA ASP A 9 23.88 27.62 23.01
C ASP A 9 22.52 28.32 22.87
N ASP A 10 22.41 29.30 21.97
CA ASP A 10 21.14 29.97 21.66
C ASP A 10 20.41 29.30 20.48
N ASP A 11 20.24 27.96 20.54
CA ASP A 11 19.42 27.25 19.54
C ASP A 11 18.64 26.08 20.14
N ARG A 12 18.13 26.26 21.37
CA ARG A 12 17.12 25.37 21.95
C ARG A 12 15.74 25.81 21.48
N LEU A 13 15.45 25.39 20.25
CA LEU A 13 14.13 25.18 19.64
C LEU A 13 12.97 25.24 20.65
N ASP A 14 12.08 26.20 20.41
CA ASP A 14 10.78 26.36 21.05
C ASP A 14 9.97 25.06 21.02
N LEU A 15 9.92 24.33 22.13
CA LEU A 15 8.89 23.32 22.34
C LEU A 15 7.60 24.04 22.77
N PRO A 16 6.51 24.02 21.98
CA PRO A 16 5.21 24.47 22.46
C PRO A 16 4.82 23.62 23.66
N GLY A 17 4.75 24.24 24.84
CA GLY A 17 4.44 23.58 26.11
C GLY A 17 3.12 22.80 26.07
N PRO A 18 3.00 21.71 26.85
CA PRO A 18 1.77 20.93 26.90
C PRO A 18 0.63 21.80 27.40
N ARG A 19 -0.38 22.00 26.54
CA ARG A 19 -1.59 22.75 26.82
C ARG A 19 -2.20 22.26 28.15
N ARG A 20 -2.22 23.17 29.11
CA ARG A 20 -2.77 23.03 30.46
C ARG A 20 -4.22 22.54 30.40
N GLY A 21 -4.52 21.54 31.22
CA GLY A 21 -5.71 20.69 31.11
C GLY A 21 -7.05 21.39 31.11
N SER A 22 -7.89 21.01 30.15
CA SER A 22 -9.34 21.21 30.22
C SER A 22 -9.91 20.35 31.35
N ARG A 23 -10.20 20.97 32.50
CA ARG A 23 -10.99 20.41 33.60
C ARG A 23 -12.48 20.68 33.38
N GLY A 24 -13.01 20.26 32.23
CA GLY A 24 -14.44 20.09 32.05
C GLY A 24 -14.85 18.67 32.49
N PRO A 25 -16.11 18.44 32.91
CA PRO A 25 -16.62 17.08 33.00
C PRO A 25 -16.50 16.47 31.60
N ARG A 26 -15.57 15.53 31.42
CA ARG A 26 -15.55 14.69 30.22
C ARG A 26 -16.81 13.88 30.28
N VAL A 27 -17.85 14.33 29.57
CA VAL A 27 -19.00 13.51 29.25
C VAL A 27 -18.47 12.39 28.38
N GLN A 28 -18.00 11.32 29.03
CA GLN A 28 -17.78 10.03 28.40
C GLN A 28 -19.18 9.52 28.07
N LEU A 29 -19.78 10.04 26.98
CA LEU A 29 -20.83 9.29 26.31
C LEU A 29 -20.21 7.93 26.01
N ASP A 30 -20.84 6.86 26.49
CA ASP A 30 -20.40 5.47 26.33
C ASP A 30 -20.11 5.16 24.85
N SER A 31 -18.88 5.45 24.42
CA SER A 31 -18.43 5.42 23.03
C SER A 31 -18.63 4.03 22.40
N GLU A 32 -18.64 3.00 23.24
CA GLU A 32 -18.86 1.61 22.87
C GLU A 32 -20.31 1.35 22.42
N ARG A 33 -21.29 1.79 23.22
CA ARG A 33 -22.72 1.59 22.93
C ARG A 33 -23.18 2.42 21.73
N PHE A 34 -22.71 3.67 21.65
CA PHE A 34 -22.96 4.52 20.49
C PHE A 34 -22.26 4.02 19.23
N GLY A 35 -21.07 3.41 19.36
CA GLY A 35 -20.34 2.81 18.25
C GLY A 35 -21.10 1.65 17.60
N GLN A 36 -21.62 0.72 18.42
CA GLN A 36 -22.41 -0.41 17.94
C GLN A 36 -23.73 0.04 17.31
N PHE A 37 -24.40 1.05 17.90
CA PHE A 37 -25.61 1.64 17.31
C PHE A 37 -25.32 2.31 15.97
N ALA A 38 -24.26 3.12 15.88
CA ALA A 38 -23.87 3.78 14.64
C ALA A 38 -23.50 2.80 13.53
N GLU A 39 -22.81 1.70 13.85
CA GLU A 39 -22.49 0.65 12.88
C GLU A 39 -23.75 -0.07 12.38
N SER A 40 -24.71 -0.34 13.27
CA SER A 40 -26.01 -0.90 12.88
C SER A 40 -26.80 0.05 11.98
N VAL A 41 -26.83 1.34 12.33
CA VAL A 41 -27.51 2.38 11.55
C VAL A 41 -26.84 2.58 10.19
N ALA A 42 -25.51 2.58 10.12
CA ALA A 42 -24.77 2.70 8.87
C ALA A 42 -25.03 1.52 7.92
N ARG A 43 -25.03 0.28 8.43
CA ARG A 43 -25.40 -0.91 7.64
C ARG A 43 -26.85 -0.85 7.17
N PHE A 44 -27.75 -0.33 8.00
CA PHE A 44 -29.16 -0.18 7.66
C PHE A 44 -29.40 0.90 6.59
N MET A 45 -28.79 2.08 6.73
CA MET A 45 -28.90 3.18 5.76
C MET A 45 -28.20 2.88 4.42
N GLY A 46 -27.12 2.10 4.42
CA GLY A 46 -26.41 1.69 3.19
C GLY A 46 -27.17 0.68 2.33
N THR A 47 -28.28 0.13 2.83
CA THR A 47 -29.10 -0.85 2.10
C THR A 47 -30.29 -0.17 1.44
N GLY A 48 -30.58 -0.47 0.16
CA GLY A 48 -31.75 0.08 -0.57
C GLY A 48 -33.11 -0.20 0.08
N LYS A 49 -33.18 -1.13 1.04
CA LYS A 49 -34.35 -1.43 1.88
C LYS A 49 -34.80 -0.23 2.73
N PHE A 50 -33.90 0.64 3.17
CA PHE A 50 -34.24 1.84 3.95
C PHE A 50 -35.15 2.79 3.17
N LEU A 51 -34.79 3.04 1.91
CA LEU A 51 -35.58 3.90 1.02
C LEU A 51 -36.98 3.35 0.81
N VAL A 52 -37.10 2.04 0.55
CA VAL A 52 -38.41 1.37 0.39
C VAL A 52 -39.27 1.54 1.65
N TYR A 53 -38.71 1.28 2.83
CA TYR A 53 -39.45 1.42 4.10
C TYR A 53 -39.91 2.87 4.34
N MET A 54 -39.03 3.85 4.10
CA MET A 54 -39.37 5.27 4.22
C MET A 54 -40.48 5.70 3.25
N THR A 55 -40.42 5.26 1.99
CA THR A 55 -41.47 5.53 1.00
C THR A 55 -42.81 4.92 1.42
N VAL A 56 -42.82 3.68 1.91
CA VAL A 56 -44.05 3.03 2.39
C VAL A 56 -44.67 3.78 3.57
N ILE A 57 -43.86 4.23 4.54
CA ILE A 57 -44.36 5.03 5.67
C ILE A 57 -44.99 6.33 5.19
N VAL A 58 -44.34 7.06 4.28
CA VAL A 58 -44.87 8.32 3.75
C VAL A 58 -46.20 8.09 3.03
N ILE A 59 -46.28 7.07 2.18
CA ILE A 59 -47.52 6.71 1.48
C ILE A 59 -48.62 6.32 2.47
N ALA A 60 -48.31 5.50 3.47
CA ALA A 60 -49.25 5.08 4.51
C ALA A 60 -49.77 6.28 5.32
N TRP A 61 -48.88 7.23 5.66
CA TRP A 61 -49.26 8.45 6.37
C TRP A 61 -50.19 9.34 5.53
N VAL A 62 -49.84 9.56 4.26
CA VAL A 62 -50.68 10.33 3.32
C VAL A 62 -52.04 9.65 3.16
N ALA A 63 -52.09 8.33 2.99
CA ALA A 63 -53.33 7.56 2.88
C ALA A 63 -54.19 7.65 4.15
N TRP A 64 -53.58 7.51 5.33
CA TRP A 64 -54.26 7.68 6.62
C TRP A 64 -54.84 9.09 6.77
N ASN A 65 -54.08 10.10 6.38
CA ASN A 65 -54.49 11.50 6.41
C ASN A 65 -55.69 11.75 5.48
N LEU A 66 -55.68 11.17 4.27
CA LEU A 66 -56.79 11.27 3.32
C LEU A 66 -58.10 10.69 3.89
N ILE A 67 -58.03 9.54 4.58
CA ILE A 67 -59.19 8.92 5.23
C ILE A 67 -59.66 9.76 6.43
N ALA A 68 -58.72 10.31 7.21
CA ALA A 68 -59.01 11.17 8.36
C ALA A 68 -59.57 12.54 7.93
N LEU A 69 -59.20 13.06 6.76
CA LEU A 69 -59.71 14.31 6.19
C LEU A 69 -61.22 14.20 5.90
N VAL A 70 -61.68 13.05 5.42
CA VAL A 70 -63.10 12.76 5.11
C VAL A 70 -63.96 12.71 6.38
N LYS A 71 -63.41 12.28 7.52
CA LYS A 71 -64.17 12.12 8.76
C LYS A 71 -64.03 13.28 9.75
N LEU A 72 -62.85 13.87 9.91
CA LEU A 72 -62.53 14.76 11.04
C LEU A 72 -61.66 15.99 10.69
N ARG A 73 -61.27 16.19 9.41
CA ARG A 73 -60.35 17.27 8.96
C ARG A 73 -59.07 17.41 9.80
N TRP A 74 -58.46 16.29 10.19
CA TRP A 74 -57.36 16.25 11.16
C TRP A 74 -56.08 16.97 10.68
N ASP A 75 -55.82 17.10 9.37
CA ASP A 75 -54.70 17.88 8.83
C ASP A 75 -54.92 18.25 7.33
N PRO A 76 -55.55 19.41 7.04
CA PRO A 76 -55.80 19.85 5.67
C PRO A 76 -54.51 20.11 4.86
N TYR A 77 -54.59 19.97 3.53
CA TYR A 77 -53.49 20.31 2.62
C TYR A 77 -52.96 21.73 2.92
N PRO A 78 -51.65 21.95 3.19
CA PRO A 78 -50.48 21.15 2.79
C PRO A 78 -49.78 20.33 3.92
N PHE A 79 -50.53 19.52 4.68
CA PHE A 79 -50.00 18.53 5.66
C PHE A 79 -48.93 19.09 6.62
N ILE A 80 -49.31 20.05 7.46
CA ILE A 80 -48.36 20.79 8.30
C ILE A 80 -47.62 19.88 9.28
N LEU A 81 -48.28 18.82 9.77
CA LEU A 81 -47.70 17.86 10.71
C LEU A 81 -46.63 16.99 10.06
N LEU A 82 -46.85 16.56 8.82
CA LEU A 82 -45.86 15.79 8.06
C LEU A 82 -44.62 16.65 7.78
N ASN A 83 -44.83 17.91 7.40
CA ASN A 83 -43.72 18.83 7.17
C ASN A 83 -42.92 19.13 8.45
N LEU A 84 -43.62 19.31 9.57
CA LEU A 84 -42.99 19.47 10.89
C LEU A 84 -42.14 18.24 11.23
N PHE A 85 -42.68 17.03 11.04
CA PHE A 85 -41.95 15.79 11.29
C PHE A 85 -40.68 15.68 10.44
N PHE A 86 -40.76 15.96 9.14
CA PHE A 86 -39.59 15.98 8.26
C PHE A 86 -38.55 17.03 8.66
N SER A 87 -38.99 18.21 9.08
CA SER A 87 -38.10 19.28 9.55
C SER A 87 -37.33 18.85 10.80
N THR A 88 -38.01 18.24 11.77
CA THR A 88 -37.38 17.68 12.96
C THR A 88 -36.46 16.50 12.62
N GLN A 89 -36.86 15.63 11.70
CA GLN A 89 -36.05 14.50 11.25
C GLN A 89 -34.73 14.97 10.64
N ALA A 90 -34.76 15.99 9.78
CA ALA A 90 -33.55 16.59 9.22
C ALA A 90 -32.67 17.22 10.31
N SER A 91 -33.27 17.94 11.26
CA SER A 91 -32.56 18.61 12.36
C SER A 91 -31.82 17.63 13.28
N TYR A 92 -32.42 16.48 13.62
CA TYR A 92 -31.75 15.45 14.42
C TYR A 92 -30.79 14.57 13.62
N SER A 93 -30.97 14.47 12.30
CA SER A 93 -30.07 13.70 11.44
C SER A 93 -28.68 14.32 11.36
N ALA A 94 -28.57 15.65 11.24
CA ALA A 94 -27.29 16.35 11.13
C ALA A 94 -26.29 16.01 12.27
N PRO A 95 -26.64 16.10 13.57
CA PRO A 95 -25.72 15.73 14.65
C PRO A 95 -25.40 14.24 14.70
N LEU A 96 -26.36 13.36 14.36
CA LEU A 96 -26.11 11.91 14.30
C LEU A 96 -25.12 11.57 13.18
N ILE A 97 -25.28 12.19 12.02
CA ILE A 97 -24.37 12.06 10.87
C ILE A 97 -22.98 12.58 11.24
N LEU A 98 -22.87 13.74 11.89
CA LEU A 98 -21.59 14.30 12.34
C LEU A 98 -20.86 13.36 13.31
N LEU A 99 -21.59 12.72 14.23
CA LEU A 99 -20.99 11.71 15.13
C LEU A 99 -20.54 10.47 14.37
N ALA A 100 -21.32 10.00 13.39
CA ALA A 100 -20.94 8.87 12.55
C ALA A 100 -19.71 9.20 11.69
N GLN A 101 -19.63 10.42 11.15
CA GLN A 101 -18.50 10.92 10.36
C GLN A 101 -17.22 11.03 11.18
N ASN A 102 -17.25 11.63 12.38
CA ASN A 102 -16.07 11.71 13.26
C ASN A 102 -15.48 10.32 13.55
N ARG A 103 -16.33 9.31 13.75
CA ARG A 103 -15.88 7.93 13.97
C ARG A 103 -15.33 7.25 12.72
N GLN A 104 -15.84 7.61 11.55
CA GLN A 104 -15.31 7.11 10.28
C GLN A 104 -13.93 7.73 10.04
N GLU A 105 -13.79 9.04 10.22
CA GLU A 105 -12.52 9.76 10.08
C GLU A 105 -11.43 9.25 11.04
N ASP A 106 -11.79 8.92 12.29
CA ASP A 106 -10.84 8.34 13.24
C ASP A 106 -10.33 6.96 12.79
N ARG A 107 -11.23 6.09 12.29
CA ARG A 107 -10.86 4.77 11.73
C ARG A 107 -10.00 4.93 10.47
N ASP A 108 -10.39 5.83 9.59
CA ASP A 108 -9.67 6.11 8.35
C ASP A 108 -8.27 6.65 8.68
N ARG A 109 -8.13 7.52 9.68
CA ARG A 109 -6.83 8.03 10.14
C ARG A 109 -5.90 6.90 10.62
N VAL A 110 -6.40 5.97 11.42
CA VAL A 110 -5.60 4.82 11.90
C VAL A 110 -5.18 3.94 10.74
N THR A 111 -6.12 3.59 9.87
CA THR A 111 -5.87 2.76 8.68
C THR A 111 -4.83 3.40 7.77
N MET A 112 -4.94 4.71 7.52
CA MET A 112 -3.99 5.47 6.70
C MET A 112 -2.60 5.61 7.35
N ALA A 113 -2.51 5.56 8.68
CA ALA A 113 -1.22 5.59 9.37
C ALA A 113 -0.53 4.21 9.30
N GLU A 114 -1.30 3.14 9.44
CA GLU A 114 -0.80 1.77 9.30
C GLU A 114 -0.36 1.47 7.87
N ASP A 115 -1.16 1.85 6.87
CA ASP A 115 -0.82 1.69 5.46
C ASP A 115 0.47 2.42 5.08
N ARG A 116 0.67 3.64 5.60
CA ARG A 116 1.94 4.38 5.44
C ARG A 116 3.13 3.63 6.06
N ARG A 117 2.94 3.02 7.23
CA ARG A 117 3.99 2.22 7.89
C ARG A 117 4.33 0.97 7.08
N LEU A 118 3.32 0.24 6.62
CA LEU A 118 3.48 -0.96 5.81
C LEU A 118 4.16 -0.63 4.48
N THR A 119 3.75 0.44 3.82
CA THR A 119 4.36 0.91 2.56
C THR A 119 5.83 1.29 2.77
N ALA A 120 6.17 1.97 3.86
CA ALA A 120 7.55 2.32 4.18
C ALA A 120 8.42 1.07 4.43
N GLN A 121 7.89 0.08 5.16
CA GLN A 121 8.57 -1.20 5.42
C GLN A 121 8.76 -1.99 4.12
N SER A 122 7.69 -2.14 3.34
CA SER A 122 7.73 -2.84 2.05
C SER A 122 8.73 -2.22 1.08
N ARG A 123 8.84 -0.89 1.06
CA ARG A 123 9.86 -0.20 0.24
C ARG A 123 11.28 -0.51 0.73
N ALA A 124 11.52 -0.50 2.04
CA ALA A 124 12.82 -0.85 2.60
C ALA A 124 13.20 -2.32 2.31
N ASP A 125 12.24 -3.23 2.40
CA ASP A 125 12.45 -4.65 2.07
C ASP A 125 12.75 -4.84 0.58
N MET A 126 12.04 -4.14 -0.31
CA MET A 126 12.35 -4.14 -1.74
C MET A 126 13.74 -3.60 -2.04
N ASP A 127 14.15 -2.49 -1.39
CA ASP A 127 15.48 -1.93 -1.55
C ASP A 127 16.57 -2.90 -1.05
N TYR A 128 16.31 -3.60 0.06
CA TYR A 128 17.19 -4.64 0.58
C TYR A 128 17.32 -5.82 -0.39
N LEU A 129 16.20 -6.36 -0.86
CA LEU A 129 16.17 -7.45 -1.84
C LEU A 129 16.84 -7.05 -3.15
N ALA A 130 16.64 -5.83 -3.63
CA ALA A 130 17.30 -5.33 -4.85
C ALA A 130 18.83 -5.30 -4.69
N ARG A 131 19.34 -4.88 -3.51
CA ARG A 131 20.77 -4.91 -3.21
C ARG A 131 21.30 -6.34 -3.13
N GLU A 132 20.56 -7.23 -2.49
CA GLU A 132 20.95 -8.64 -2.36
C GLU A 132 21.01 -9.32 -3.74
N VAL A 133 20.02 -9.07 -4.60
CA VAL A 133 20.01 -9.58 -5.99
C VAL A 133 21.15 -8.98 -6.81
N ALA A 134 21.47 -7.70 -6.63
CA ALA A 134 22.60 -7.08 -7.31
C ALA A 134 23.95 -7.69 -6.87
N ALA A 135 24.11 -7.94 -5.57
CA ALA A 135 25.30 -8.60 -5.01
C ALA A 135 25.43 -10.04 -5.53
N LEU A 136 24.34 -10.81 -5.50
CA LEU A 136 24.29 -12.16 -6.06
C LEU A 136 24.67 -12.18 -7.56
N ARG A 137 24.15 -11.22 -8.33
CA ARG A 137 24.46 -11.07 -9.76
C ARG A 137 25.94 -10.77 -10.00
N MET A 138 26.56 -9.91 -9.20
CA MET A 138 28.00 -9.64 -9.30
C MET A 138 28.82 -10.91 -9.02
N GLN A 139 28.49 -11.64 -7.95
CA GLN A 139 29.20 -12.87 -7.59
C GLN A 139 29.08 -13.95 -8.68
N MET A 140 27.89 -14.12 -9.27
CA MET A 140 27.71 -15.03 -10.41
C MET A 140 28.44 -14.55 -11.67
N GLY A 141 28.49 -13.23 -11.91
CA GLY A 141 29.21 -12.64 -13.03
C GLY A 141 30.72 -12.93 -12.97
N GLU A 142 31.34 -12.76 -11.80
CA GLU A 142 32.76 -13.07 -11.61
C GLU A 142 33.07 -14.56 -11.83
N LEU A 143 32.20 -15.46 -11.35
CA LEU A 143 32.33 -16.90 -11.59
C LEU A 143 32.22 -17.24 -13.08
N ALA A 144 31.23 -16.68 -13.77
CA ALA A 144 31.05 -16.88 -15.20
C ALA A 144 32.26 -16.37 -16.01
N THR A 145 32.79 -15.19 -15.69
CA THR A 145 33.99 -14.64 -16.35
C THR A 145 35.22 -15.50 -16.09
N ARG A 146 35.43 -15.96 -14.85
CA ARG A 146 36.57 -16.82 -14.50
C ARG A 146 36.52 -18.16 -15.21
N ASP A 147 35.37 -18.81 -15.23
CA ASP A 147 35.22 -20.12 -15.88
C ASP A 147 35.34 -19.99 -17.41
N TYR A 148 34.83 -18.91 -17.99
CA TYR A 148 35.02 -18.58 -19.41
C TYR A 148 36.49 -18.35 -19.77
N ILE A 149 37.20 -17.48 -19.03
CA ILE A 149 38.64 -17.25 -19.28
C ILE A 149 39.42 -18.56 -19.15
N ARG A 150 39.07 -19.40 -18.16
CA ARG A 150 39.74 -20.70 -17.94
C ARG A 150 39.38 -21.73 -19.00
N SER A 151 38.19 -21.70 -19.60
CA SER A 151 37.86 -22.58 -20.73
C SER A 151 38.63 -22.14 -21.97
N GLU A 152 38.64 -20.84 -22.27
CA GLU A 152 39.35 -20.30 -23.43
C GLU A 152 40.84 -20.62 -23.40
N MET A 153 41.50 -20.37 -22.26
CA MET A 153 42.92 -20.72 -22.09
C MET A 153 43.18 -22.22 -22.24
N ARG A 154 42.25 -23.08 -21.80
CA ARG A 154 42.39 -24.54 -21.96
C ARG A 154 42.22 -24.97 -23.42
N ASP A 155 41.33 -24.30 -24.15
CA ASP A 155 41.04 -24.62 -25.54
C ASP A 155 42.15 -24.12 -26.47
N GLU A 156 42.72 -22.94 -26.23
CA GLU A 156 43.93 -22.45 -26.91
C GLU A 156 45.11 -23.41 -26.73
N MET A 157 45.41 -23.78 -25.48
CA MET A 157 46.52 -24.69 -25.16
C MET A 157 46.32 -26.08 -25.80
N ARG A 158 45.07 -26.57 -25.85
CA ARG A 158 44.75 -27.82 -26.57
C ARG A 158 44.95 -27.70 -28.07
N ASN A 159 44.61 -26.57 -28.67
CA ASN A 159 44.78 -26.36 -30.11
C ASN A 159 46.27 -26.29 -30.46
N GLU A 160 47.09 -25.55 -29.71
CA GLU A 160 48.54 -25.51 -29.91
C GLU A 160 49.17 -26.92 -29.82
N LEU A 161 48.85 -27.69 -28.77
CA LEU A 161 49.34 -29.07 -28.64
C LEU A 161 48.90 -29.95 -29.83
N ARG A 162 47.70 -29.73 -30.36
CA ARG A 162 47.17 -30.50 -31.50
C ARG A 162 47.87 -30.12 -32.80
N ASP A 163 48.17 -28.85 -32.99
CA ASP A 163 48.89 -28.33 -34.15
C ASP A 163 50.35 -28.80 -34.17
N GLU A 164 51.04 -28.79 -33.02
CA GLU A 164 52.38 -29.39 -32.87
C GLU A 164 52.37 -30.89 -33.15
N LEU A 165 51.36 -31.62 -32.66
CA LEU A 165 51.27 -33.06 -32.91
C LEU A 165 51.01 -33.33 -34.40
N HIS A 166 50.18 -32.52 -35.06
CA HIS A 166 49.96 -32.60 -36.50
C HIS A 166 51.21 -32.25 -37.31
N SER A 167 51.99 -31.24 -36.91
CA SER A 167 53.23 -30.88 -37.62
C SER A 167 54.25 -32.01 -37.52
N LEU A 168 54.47 -32.57 -36.32
CA LEU A 168 55.36 -33.71 -36.11
C LEU A 168 54.93 -34.95 -36.90
N LEU A 169 53.63 -35.26 -36.92
CA LEU A 169 53.10 -36.36 -37.74
C LEU A 169 53.31 -36.11 -39.24
N SER A 170 53.11 -34.87 -39.72
CA SER A 170 53.30 -34.53 -41.13
C SER A 170 54.78 -34.58 -41.55
N GLU A 171 55.69 -34.15 -40.67
CA GLU A 171 57.14 -34.27 -40.89
C GLU A 171 57.55 -35.74 -40.96
N LEU A 172 56.95 -36.60 -40.12
CA LEU A 172 57.16 -38.04 -40.18
C LEU A 172 56.63 -38.67 -41.48
N ASP A 173 55.44 -38.28 -41.94
CA ASP A 173 54.87 -38.77 -43.22
C ASP A 173 55.73 -38.32 -44.42
N ASP A 174 56.20 -37.08 -44.42
CA ASP A 174 57.08 -36.55 -45.46
C ASP A 174 58.46 -37.23 -45.46
N GLN A 175 59.01 -37.54 -44.29
CA GLN A 175 60.23 -38.36 -44.17
C GLN A 175 60.00 -39.76 -44.72
N SER A 176 58.90 -40.41 -44.32
CA SER A 176 58.52 -41.74 -44.83
C SER A 176 58.37 -41.74 -46.36
N ARG A 177 57.71 -40.75 -46.95
CA ARG A 177 57.57 -40.63 -48.42
C ARG A 177 58.89 -40.35 -49.13
N ARG A 178 59.82 -39.64 -48.51
CA ARG A 178 61.16 -39.41 -49.07
C ARG A 178 61.99 -40.69 -49.07
N GLU A 179 61.84 -41.52 -48.04
CA GLU A 179 62.48 -42.83 -47.96
C GLU A 179 61.84 -43.85 -48.92
N GLU A 180 60.54 -43.72 -49.21
CA GLU A 180 59.82 -44.62 -50.13
C GLU A 180 59.95 -44.27 -51.63
N ARG A 181 60.46 -43.09 -52.03
CA ARG A 181 60.73 -42.80 -53.45
C ARG A 181 62.02 -43.48 -53.90
N PRO A 182 61.97 -44.59 -54.67
CA PRO A 182 63.16 -45.23 -55.16
C PRO A 182 63.74 -44.37 -56.28
N HIS A 183 65.07 -44.32 -56.28
CA HIS A 183 65.90 -43.87 -57.37
C HIS A 183 65.70 -44.82 -58.57
N ASP A 184 64.66 -44.57 -59.38
CA ASP A 184 64.50 -45.24 -60.68
C ASP A 184 65.20 -44.39 -61.75
N ASP A 185 66.36 -44.93 -62.17
CA ASP A 185 67.11 -44.83 -63.44
C ASP A 185 66.94 -43.62 -64.39
#